data_AF-A0A496ZSN7-F1
#
_entry.id   AF-A0A496ZSN7-F1
#
_cell.length_a   1.000
_cell.length_b   1.000
_cell.length_c   1.000
_cell.angle_alpha   90.00
_cell.angle_beta   90.00
_cell.angle_gamma   90.00
#
_symmetry.space_group_name_H-M   'P 1'
#
loop_
_entity.id
_entity.type
_entity.pdbx_description
1 polymer ?
#
loop_
_entity_poly.entity_id
_entity_poly.type
_entity_poly.pdbx_seq_one_letter_code
_entity_poly.pdbx_strand_id
1 'polypeptide(L)'
;MGKKVPEPVEHAVAALMREKKIPREEAYRIIVGHWQKLGYLKKGTLDLTAKGRKKLSKHYKEPKSVRLRKVNMARKYKKKKL
;
A
#
# COMPACT_ATOMS: atom_id res chain seq x y z
N MET A 1 -7.62 -18.15 8.10
CA MET A 1 -7.01 -16.81 8.34
C MET A 1 -7.03 -16.02 7.04
N GLY A 2 -8.05 -15.16 6.84
CA GLY A 2 -8.16 -14.34 5.64
C GLY A 2 -7.00 -13.34 5.58
N LYS A 3 -6.05 -13.55 4.65
CA LYS A 3 -4.94 -12.62 4.43
C LYS A 3 -5.55 -11.26 4.04
N LYS A 4 -5.44 -10.29 4.95
CA LYS A 4 -6.03 -8.96 4.80
C LYS A 4 -5.41 -8.30 3.57
N VAL A 5 -6.22 -8.05 2.55
CA VAL A 5 -5.79 -7.33 1.34
C VAL A 5 -5.32 -5.93 1.77
N PRO A 6 -4.17 -5.43 1.28
CA PRO A 6 -3.78 -4.07 1.59
C PRO A 6 -4.81 -3.07 1.06
N GLU A 7 -5.24 -2.12 1.89
CA GLU A 7 -6.10 -0.99 1.53
C GLU A 7 -5.76 -0.33 0.18
N PRO A 8 -4.47 -0.08 -0.14
CA PRO A 8 -4.10 0.50 -1.43
C PRO A 8 -4.54 -0.33 -2.64
N VAL A 9 -4.50 -1.66 -2.51
CA VAL A 9 -4.94 -2.59 -3.57
C VAL A 9 -6.46 -2.52 -3.71
N GLU A 10 -7.20 -2.52 -2.60
CA GLU A 10 -8.66 -2.45 -2.63
C GLU A 10 -9.17 -1.16 -3.27
N HIS A 11 -8.54 -0.03 -2.93
CA HIS A 11 -8.88 1.26 -3.52
C HIS A 11 -8.56 1.32 -5.01
N ALA A 12 -7.41 0.79 -5.42
CA ALA A 12 -7.03 0.73 -6.83
C ALA A 12 -7.99 -0.14 -7.65
N VAL A 13 -8.46 -1.26 -7.08
CA VAL A 13 -9.49 -2.09 -7.69
C VAL A 13 -10.81 -1.33 -7.80
N ALA A 14 -11.27 -0.67 -6.73
CA ALA A 14 -12.52 0.08 -6.75
C ALA A 14 -12.50 1.23 -7.78
N ALA A 15 -11.36 1.92 -7.91
CA ALA A 15 -11.16 2.93 -8.94
C ALA A 15 -11.26 2.34 -10.35
N LEU A 16 -10.58 1.23 -10.61
CA LEU A 16 -10.59 0.56 -11.91
C LEU A 16 -11.97 0.00 -12.27
N MET A 17 -12.70 -0.54 -11.30
CA MET A 17 -14.08 -0.98 -11.48
C MET A 17 -14.98 0.17 -11.91
N ARG A 18 -14.86 1.34 -11.27
CA ARG A 18 -15.66 2.53 -11.62
C ARG A 18 -15.33 3.06 -13.02
N GLU A 19 -14.05 3.08 -13.37
CA GLU A 19 -13.57 3.63 -14.64
C GLU A 19 -13.92 2.72 -15.82
N LYS A 20 -13.70 1.42 -15.68
CA LYS A 20 -13.86 0.45 -16.78
C LYS A 20 -15.15 -0.36 -16.73
N LYS A 21 -15.97 -0.20 -15.68
CA LYS A 21 -17.22 -0.96 -15.46
C LYS A 21 -17.02 -2.48 -15.55
N ILE A 22 -15.88 -2.96 -15.08
CA ILE A 22 -15.53 -4.39 -15.08
C ILE A 22 -15.85 -5.05 -13.73
N PRO A 23 -16.08 -6.37 -13.70
CA PRO A 23 -16.29 -7.11 -12.47
C PRO A 23 -15.07 -7.03 -11.54
N ARG A 24 -15.34 -7.15 -10.23
CA ARG A 24 -14.34 -7.02 -9.16
C ARG A 24 -13.15 -7.96 -9.36
N GLU A 25 -13.41 -9.22 -9.70
CA GLU A 25 -12.35 -10.22 -9.87
C GLU A 25 -11.38 -9.87 -11.00
N GLU A 26 -11.91 -9.33 -12.10
CA GLU A 26 -11.11 -8.91 -13.24
C GLU A 26 -10.26 -7.68 -12.89
N ALA A 27 -10.87 -6.69 -12.23
CA ALA A 27 -10.13 -5.54 -11.72
C ALA A 27 -9.02 -5.95 -10.74
N TYR A 28 -9.28 -6.91 -9.85
CA TYR A 28 -8.27 -7.48 -8.96
C TYR A 28 -7.11 -8.11 -9.73
N ARG A 29 -7.38 -8.96 -10.73
CA ARG A 29 -6.34 -9.58 -11.56
C ARG A 29 -5.47 -8.54 -12.26
N ILE A 30 -6.09 -7.51 -12.84
CA ILE A 30 -5.39 -6.44 -13.54
C ILE A 30 -4.48 -5.66 -12.58
N ILE A 31 -5.00 -5.20 -11.44
CA ILE A 31 -4.23 -4.41 -10.47
C ILE A 31 -3.10 -5.24 -9.87
N VAL A 32 -3.40 -6.46 -9.41
CA VAL A 32 -2.38 -7.34 -8.80
C VAL A 32 -1.30 -7.68 -9.82
N GLY A 33 -1.66 -8.05 -11.04
CA GLY A 33 -0.70 -8.36 -12.11
C GLY A 33 0.18 -7.16 -12.45
N HIS A 34 -0.42 -5.97 -12.59
CA HIS A 34 0.32 -4.73 -12.85
C HIS A 34 1.28 -4.39 -11.70
N TRP A 35 0.82 -4.46 -10.45
CA TRP A 35 1.64 -4.09 -9.29
C TRP A 35 2.74 -5.11 -8.99
N GLN A 36 2.53 -6.39 -9.31
CA GLN A 36 3.58 -7.40 -9.29
C GLN A 36 4.65 -7.10 -10.37
N LYS A 37 4.25 -6.76 -11.60
CA LYS A 37 5.19 -6.35 -12.67
C LYS A 37 6.02 -5.13 -12.28
N LEU A 38 5.42 -4.15 -11.59
CA LEU A 38 6.14 -2.95 -11.12
C LEU A 38 7.03 -3.19 -9.89
N GLY A 39 6.93 -4.37 -9.27
CA GLY A 39 7.63 -4.73 -8.03
C GLY A 39 7.07 -4.04 -6.78
N TYR A 40 5.80 -3.65 -6.79
CA TYR A 40 5.10 -3.09 -5.63
C TYR A 40 4.52 -4.15 -4.71
N LEU A 41 4.19 -5.33 -5.25
CA LEU A 41 3.76 -6.51 -4.51
C LEU A 41 4.83 -7.60 -4.56
N LYS A 42 4.94 -8.38 -3.48
CA LYS A 42 5.78 -9.59 -3.47
C LYS A 42 5.11 -10.67 -4.34
N LYS A 43 5.90 -11.40 -5.14
CA LYS A 43 5.41 -12.49 -6.01
C LYS A 43 4.63 -13.52 -5.18
N GLY A 44 3.48 -13.96 -5.68
CA GLY A 44 2.63 -14.96 -5.01
C GLY A 44 1.92 -14.49 -3.74
N THR A 45 2.01 -13.19 -3.40
CA THR A 45 1.33 -12.62 -2.23
C THR A 45 0.71 -11.26 -2.57
N LEU A 46 -0.18 -10.79 -1.70
CA LEU A 46 -0.71 -9.43 -1.75
C LEU A 46 0.09 -8.48 -0.85
N ASP A 47 1.25 -8.89 -0.34
CA ASP A 47 2.04 -8.05 0.54
C ASP A 47 2.81 -6.98 -0.24
N LEU A 48 2.74 -5.74 0.24
CA LEU A 48 3.52 -4.64 -0.34
C LEU A 48 5.02 -4.79 -0.08
N THR A 49 5.83 -4.59 -1.12
CA THR A 49 7.29 -4.46 -1.00
C THR A 49 7.67 -3.13 -0.35
N ALA A 50 8.95 -2.95 -0.02
CA ALA A 50 9.44 -1.65 0.44
C ALA A 50 9.24 -0.54 -0.61
N LYS A 51 9.43 -0.88 -1.90
CA LYS A 51 9.17 0.01 -3.05
C LYS A 51 7.69 0.37 -3.16
N GLY A 52 6.81 -0.62 -3.08
CA GLY A 52 5.36 -0.43 -3.08
C GLY A 52 4.89 0.45 -1.93
N ARG A 53 5.35 0.15 -0.70
CA ARG A 53 5.05 0.98 0.49
C ARG A 53 5.50 2.43 0.32
N LYS A 54 6.75 2.67 -0.12
CA LYS A 54 7.27 4.03 -0.33
C LYS A 54 6.46 4.79 -1.37
N LYS A 55 6.12 4.17 -2.49
CA LYS A 55 5.40 4.84 -3.58
C LYS A 55 3.92 5.07 -3.25
N LEU A 56 3.27 4.08 -2.64
CA LEU A 56 1.84 4.15 -2.29
C LEU A 56 1.60 4.99 -1.02
N SER A 57 2.57 5.13 -0.12
CA SER A 57 2.44 6.01 1.06
C SER A 57 2.18 7.48 0.73
N LYS A 58 2.49 7.91 -0.50
CA LYS A 58 2.18 9.27 -0.99
C LYS A 58 0.71 9.46 -1.34
N HIS A 59 0.03 8.38 -1.75
CA HIS A 59 -1.35 8.40 -2.24
C HIS A 59 -2.35 7.80 -1.25
N TYR A 60 -1.87 6.99 -0.31
CA TYR A 60 -2.66 6.33 0.72
C TYR A 60 -2.10 6.72 2.08
N LYS A 61 -2.95 7.27 2.97
CA LYS A 61 -2.55 7.75 4.29
C LYS A 61 -1.68 6.69 4.97
N GLU A 62 -0.45 7.07 5.27
CA GLU A 62 0.51 6.22 5.95
C GLU A 62 -0.15 5.64 7.22
N PRO A 63 -0.10 4.30 7.44
CA PRO A 63 -0.77 3.69 8.59
C PRO A 63 -0.41 4.43 9.87
N LYS A 64 -1.41 4.72 10.72
CA LYS A 64 -1.23 5.56 11.92
C LYS A 64 -0.02 5.15 12.76
N SER A 65 0.25 3.84 12.86
CA SER A 65 1.40 3.25 13.55
C SER A 65 2.76 3.65 12.96
N VAL A 66 2.90 3.64 11.63
CA VAL A 66 4.14 4.04 10.94
C VAL A 66 4.38 5.54 11.08
N ARG A 67 3.32 6.34 10.94
CA ARG A 67 3.37 7.79 11.16
C ARG A 67 3.79 8.12 12.59
N LEU A 68 3.18 7.49 13.59
CA LEU A 68 3.53 7.67 15.00
C LEU A 68 4.98 7.27 15.29
N ARG A 69 5.47 6.17 14.70
CA ARG A 69 6.86 5.72 14.87
C ARG A 69 7.87 6.74 14.32
N LYS A 70 7.59 7.34 13.15
CA LYS A 70 8.42 8.41 12.58
C LYS A 70 8.42 9.66 13.46
N VAL A 71 7.26 10.10 13.94
CA VAL A 71 7.14 11.26 14.84
C VAL A 71 7.91 11.03 16.15
N ASN A 72 7.79 9.83 16.74
CA ASN A 72 8.49 9.50 17.98
C ASN A 72 10.01 9.42 17.79
N MET A 73 10.49 8.89 16.66
CA MET A 73 11.92 8.94 16.33
C MET A 73 12.40 10.39 16.19
N ALA A 74 11.71 11.23 15.42
CA ALA A 74 12.07 12.63 15.25
C ALA A 74 12.14 13.39 16.59
N ARG A 75 11.18 13.15 17.50
CA ARG A 75 11.21 13.69 18.86
C ARG A 75 12.41 13.18 19.66
N LYS A 76 12.73 11.88 19.60
CA LYS A 76 13.88 11.28 20.30
C LYS A 76 15.20 11.90 19.83
N TYR A 77 15.38 12.10 18.52
CA TYR A 77 16.57 12.75 17.97
C TYR A 77 16.69 14.22 18.39
N LYS A 78 15.58 14.97 18.39
CA LYS A 78 15.57 16.37 18.84
C LYS A 78 15.92 16.50 20.34
N LYS A 79 15.42 15.57 21.17
CA LYS A 79 15.72 15.51 22.61
C LYS A 79 17.16 15.08 22.92
N LYS A 80 17.83 14.38 22.01
CA LYS A 80 19.23 13.95 22.14
C LYS A 80 20.25 15.02 21.72
N LYS A 81 19.78 16.08 21.05
CA LYS A 81 20.60 17.17 20.48
C LYS A 81 20.57 18.43 21.36
N LEU A 82 19.79 18.39 22.44
CA LEU A 82 19.79 19.31 23.58
C LEU A 82 20.54 18.64 24.71
#